data_AF-A0A2V5JU92-F1
#
_entry.id   AF-A0A2V5JU92-F1
#
_cell.length_a   1.000
_cell.length_b   1.000
_cell.length_c   1.000
_cell.angle_alpha   90.00
_cell.angle_beta   90.00
_cell.angle_gamma   90.00
#
_symmetry.space_group_name_H-M   'P 1'
#
loop_
_entity.id
_entity.type
_entity.pdbx_description
1 polymer ?
#
loop_
_entity_poly.entity_id
_entity_poly.type
_entity_poly.pdbx_seq_one_letter_code
_entity_poly.pdbx_strand_id
1 'polypeptide(L)' 'MLNDDPQQFLIRGYRRSDRETVRKLCCNTGFLGEPIDRVYEDRELFADFLTTYYTDHEPESCFLLE' A
#
# COMPACT_ATOMS: atom_id res chain seq x y z
N MET A 1 -26.05 12.85 5.24
CA MET A 1 -25.29 14.10 5.49
C MET A 1 -23.84 13.68 5.59
N LEU A 2 -22.99 14.14 4.68
CA LEU A 2 -21.55 13.91 4.77
C LEU A 2 -21.07 14.75 5.96
N ASN A 3 -20.34 14.12 6.89
CA ASN A 3 -19.67 14.88 7.95
C ASN A 3 -18.59 15.73 7.29
N ASP A 4 -18.80 17.05 7.24
CA ASP A 4 -17.86 18.05 6.71
C ASP A 4 -16.78 18.44 7.75
N ASP A 5 -16.55 17.62 8.78
CA ASP A 5 -15.38 17.80 9.64
C ASP A 5 -14.14 17.50 8.80
N PRO A 6 -13.17 18.44 8.68
CA PRO A 6 -11.97 18.20 7.92
C PRO A 6 -11.19 17.06 8.58
N GLN A 7 -11.25 15.89 7.97
CA GLN A 7 -10.47 14.74 8.39
C GLN A 7 -9.00 15.11 8.25
N GLN A 8 -8.28 15.16 9.38
CA GLN A 8 -6.87 15.50 9.39
C GLN A 8 -6.08 14.34 8.81
N PHE A 9 -5.70 14.47 7.55
CA PHE A 9 -4.79 13.53 6.91
C PHE A 9 -3.33 13.97 7.08
N LEU A 10 -2.45 13.00 7.34
CA LEU A 10 -1.01 13.21 7.41
C LEU A 10 -0.32 12.46 6.27
N ILE A 11 0.46 13.18 5.46
CA ILE A 11 1.39 12.55 4.52
C ILE A 11 2.76 12.48 5.18
N ARG A 12 3.33 11.27 5.28
CA ARG A 12 4.66 11.06 5.84
C ARG A 12 5.48 10.08 5.01
N GLY A 13 6.80 10.14 5.17
CA GLY A 13 7.70 9.14 4.60
C GLY A 13 7.43 7.74 5.16
N TYR A 14 7.65 6.73 4.32
CA TYR A 14 7.58 5.32 4.68
C TYR A 14 8.60 4.95 5.77
N ARG A 15 8.22 4.00 6.62
CA ARG A 15 9.07 3.35 7.60
C ARG A 15 9.04 1.86 7.36
N ARG A 16 10.15 1.16 7.66
CA ARG A 16 10.22 -0.31 7.52
C ARG A 16 9.11 -1.06 8.26
N SER A 17 8.56 -0.50 9.34
CA SER A 17 7.41 -1.05 10.06
C SER A 17 6.11 -1.05 9.23
N ASP A 18 5.99 -0.21 8.22
CA ASP A 18 4.80 -0.10 7.37
C ASP A 18 4.75 -1.18 6.28
N ARG A 19 5.84 -1.93 6.09
CA ARG A 19 6.02 -2.87 4.96
C ARG A 19 4.85 -3.83 4.81
N GLU A 20 4.42 -4.45 5.90
CA GLU A 20 3.31 -5.41 5.88
C GLU A 20 1.99 -4.75 5.46
N THR A 21 1.70 -3.56 5.98
CA THR A 21 0.49 -2.80 5.64
C THR A 21 0.49 -2.37 4.17
N VAL A 22 1.63 -1.90 3.65
CA VAL A 22 1.79 -1.53 2.23
C VAL A 22 1.55 -2.74 1.32
N ARG A 23 2.15 -3.89 1.65
CA ARG A 23 1.95 -5.14 0.90
C ARG A 23 0.50 -5.58 0.90
N LYS A 24 -0.15 -5.55 2.07
CA LYS A 24 -1.56 -5.90 2.21
C LYS A 24 -2.46 -4.97 1.37
N LEU A 25 -2.19 -3.67 1.40
CA LEU A 25 -2.93 -2.69 0.60
C LEU A 25 -2.76 -2.95 -0.89
N CYS A 26 -1.52 -3.16 -1.35
CA CYS A 26 -1.19 -3.52 -2.73
C CYS A 26 -2.02 -4.71 -3.22
N CYS A 27 -2.10 -5.80 -2.44
CA CYS A 27 -2.92 -6.96 -2.80
C CYS A 27 -4.43 -6.67 -2.76
N ASN A 28 -4.90 -5.87 -1.80
CA ASN A 28 -6.32 -5.55 -1.64
C ASN A 28 -6.86 -4.65 -2.76
N THR A 29 -5.99 -3.96 -3.50
CA THR A 29 -6.38 -3.03 -4.57
C THR A 29 -5.72 -3.38 -5.92
N GLY A 30 -5.05 -4.52 -6.00
CA GLY A 30 -4.15 -4.90 -7.10
C GLY A 30 -4.84 -5.19 -8.43
N PHE A 31 -6.16 -5.36 -8.45
CA PHE A 31 -6.93 -5.59 -9.67
C PHE A 31 -7.91 -4.45 -9.94
N LEU A 32 -7.42 -3.39 -10.60
CA LEU A 32 -8.23 -2.20 -10.93
C LEU A 32 -8.93 -1.58 -9.70
N GLY A 33 -8.29 -1.63 -8.53
CA GLY A 33 -8.84 -1.15 -7.26
C GLY A 33 -9.50 -2.24 -6.41
N GLU A 34 -9.72 -3.44 -6.96
CA GLU A 34 -10.26 -4.60 -6.24
C GLU A 34 -9.15 -5.56 -5.78
N PRO A 35 -9.46 -6.50 -4.87
CA PRO A 35 -8.50 -7.52 -4.44
C PRO A 35 -7.99 -8.39 -5.58
N ILE A 36 -6.70 -8.72 -5.54
CA ILE A 36 -5.99 -9.48 -6.57
C ILE A 36 -6.39 -10.98 -6.60
N ASP A 37 -7.02 -11.50 -5.54
CA ASP A 37 -7.22 -12.94 -5.30
C ASP A 37 -7.97 -13.68 -6.44
N ARG A 38 -8.74 -12.96 -7.27
CA ARG A 38 -9.45 -13.53 -8.42
C ARG A 38 -8.58 -13.77 -9.66
N VAL A 39 -7.43 -13.10 -9.75
CA VAL A 39 -6.55 -13.12 -10.93
C VAL A 39 -5.15 -13.64 -10.61
N TYR A 40 -4.76 -13.65 -9.34
CA TYR A 40 -3.44 -14.09 -8.89
C TYR A 40 -3.54 -14.71 -7.50
N GLU A 41 -3.09 -15.96 -7.35
CA GLU A 41 -3.23 -16.72 -6.10
C GLU A 41 -2.13 -16.38 -5.08
N ASP A 42 -0.91 -16.10 -5.55
CA ASP A 42 0.24 -15.84 -4.67
C ASP A 42 0.36 -14.34 -4.34
N ARG A 43 -0.26 -13.95 -3.23
CA ARG A 43 -0.22 -12.57 -2.73
C ARG A 43 1.19 -12.11 -2.34
N GLU A 44 2.03 -13.00 -1.81
CA GLU A 44 3.37 -12.63 -1.38
C GLU A 44 4.25 -12.30 -2.58
N LEU A 45 4.21 -13.14 -3.62
CA LEU A 45 4.93 -12.87 -4.87
C LEU A 45 4.41 -11.62 -5.57
N PHE A 46 3.10 -11.40 -5.59
CA PHE A 46 2.51 -10.19 -6.17
C PHE A 46 2.97 -8.92 -5.45
N ALA A 47 2.92 -8.93 -4.12
CA ALA A 47 3.37 -7.81 -3.30
C ALA A 47 4.88 -7.58 -3.45
N ASP A 48 5.69 -8.65 -3.48
CA ASP A 48 7.13 -8.54 -3.69
C ASP A 48 7.45 -7.85 -5.03
N PHE A 49 6.77 -8.25 -6.10
CA PHE A 49 7.00 -7.72 -7.43
C PHE A 49 6.74 -6.21 -7.51
N LEU A 50 5.70 -5.72 -6.84
CA LEU A 50 5.27 -4.33 -6.96
C LEU A 50 5.80 -3.39 -5.87
N THR A 51 6.11 -3.91 -4.68
CA THR A 51 6.46 -3.04 -3.55
C THR A 51 7.93 -3.11 -3.15
N THR A 52 8.59 -4.26 -3.29
CA THR A 52 9.92 -4.50 -2.68
C THR A 52 10.98 -3.52 -3.14
N TYR A 53 11.01 -3.15 -4.42
CA TYR A 53 11.97 -2.17 -4.91
C TYR A 53 11.85 -0.84 -4.13
N TYR A 54 10.63 -0.32 -4.03
CA TYR A 54 10.39 0.96 -3.36
C TYR A 54 10.50 0.86 -1.84
N THR A 55 10.13 -0.27 -1.21
CA THR A 55 10.19 -0.39 0.26
C THR A 55 11.58 -0.74 0.80
N ASP A 56 12.40 -1.42 0.00
CA ASP A 56 13.64 -2.03 0.47
C ASP A 56 14.90 -1.42 -0.20
N HIS A 57 14.78 -0.82 -1.39
CA HIS A 57 15.89 -0.19 -2.12
C HIS A 57 15.76 1.33 -2.27
N GLU A 58 14.54 1.87 -2.41
CA GLU A 58 14.28 3.32 -2.55
C GLU A 58 13.18 3.84 -1.59
N PRO A 59 13.29 3.58 -0.26
CA PRO A 59 12.26 3.94 0.72
C PRO A 59 12.01 5.45 0.86
N GLU A 60 12.98 6.29 0.51
CA GLU A 60 12.86 7.75 0.47
C GLU A 60 11.86 8.26 -0.56
N SER A 61 11.55 7.45 -1.57
CA SER A 61 10.54 7.74 -2.60
C SER A 61 9.14 7.23 -2.23
N CYS A 62 8.98 6.59 -1.07
CA CYS A 62 7.70 6.10 -0.56
C CYS A 62 7.07 7.05 0.47
N PHE A 63 5.79 7.38 0.26
CA PHE A 63 4.98 8.17 1.19
C PHE A 63 3.68 7.44 1.51
N LEU A 64 3.23 7.56 2.76
CA LEU A 64 1.96 7.03 3.24
C LEU A 64 1.03 8.17 3.64
N LEU A 65 -0.26 7.93 3.46
CA LEU A 65 -1.35 8.74 3.98
C LEU A 65 -1.92 8.06 5.24
N GLU A 66 -2.02 8.81 6.34
CA GLU A 66 -2.67 8.42 7.60
C GLU A 66 -3.88 9.28 7.89
#